data_AF-K1TV33-F1
#
_entry.id   AF-K1TV33-F1
#
_cell.length_a   1.000
_cell.length_b   1.000
_cell.length_c   1.000
_cell.angle_alpha   90.00
_cell.angle_beta   90.00
_cell.angle_gamma   90.00
#
_symmetry.space_group_name_H-M   'P 1'
#
loop_
_entity.id
_entity.type
_entity.pdbx_description
1 polymer ?
#
loop_
_entity_poly.entity_id
_entity_poly.type
_entity_poly.pdbx_seq_one_letter_code
_entity_poly.pdbx_strand_id
1 'polypeptide(L)'
;MENAQACGVDAFIIADLGVFEAAKKYAPKVQRHISTQAGVTNYAAANVLYNMGASRVVLAREIPLDEIAEMRAKVPKELEIECFVHGAMCVSFSGRCLISSYMTGRDANHGDCAQPCRWKYHLYEENRQGQYFPVEETGDGT
;
A
#
# COMPACT_ATOMS: atom_id res chain seq x y z
N MET A 1 -15.10 15.89 5.40
CA MET A 1 -13.78 16.43 5.79
C MET A 1 -13.91 17.55 6.81
N GLU A 2 -14.76 18.54 6.58
CA GLU A 2 -15.06 19.61 7.55
C GLU A 2 -15.48 19.07 8.93
N ASN A 3 -16.41 18.10 8.96
CA ASN A 3 -16.81 17.43 10.21
C ASN A 3 -15.63 16.76 10.92
N ALA A 4 -14.74 16.09 10.18
CA ALA A 4 -13.57 15.45 10.78
C ALA A 4 -12.61 16.49 11.39
N GLN A 5 -12.41 17.63 10.71
CA GLN A 5 -11.66 18.76 11.28
C GLN A 5 -12.36 19.32 12.54
N ALA A 6 -13.68 19.47 12.53
CA ALA A 6 -14.45 19.95 13.67
C ALA A 6 -14.38 19.02 14.88
N CYS A 7 -14.28 17.70 14.64
CA CYS A 7 -14.05 16.69 15.68
C CYS A 7 -12.60 16.64 16.19
N GLY A 8 -11.68 17.45 15.64
CA GLY A 8 -10.29 17.49 16.08
C GLY A 8 -9.43 16.35 15.54
N VAL A 9 -9.74 15.78 14.36
CA VAL A 9 -8.86 14.81 13.71
C VAL A 9 -7.50 15.47 13.38
N ASP A 10 -6.41 14.83 13.79
CA ASP A 10 -5.05 15.36 13.60
C ASP A 10 -4.55 15.24 12.15
N ALA A 11 -4.83 14.10 11.50
CA ALA A 11 -4.34 13.80 10.17
C ALA A 11 -5.29 12.92 9.34
N PHE A 12 -5.23 13.07 8.02
CA PHE A 12 -5.77 12.11 7.06
C PHE A 12 -4.64 11.34 6.38
N ILE A 13 -4.78 10.02 6.28
CA ILE A 13 -3.90 9.16 5.47
C ILE A 13 -4.61 8.89 4.14
N ILE A 14 -4.07 9.43 3.04
CA ILE A 14 -4.76 9.52 1.74
C ILE A 14 -3.87 8.92 0.63
N ALA A 15 -4.46 8.09 -0.24
CA ALA A 15 -3.78 7.56 -1.44
C ALA A 15 -4.15 8.31 -2.73
N ASP A 16 -5.40 8.78 -2.84
CA ASP A 16 -5.92 9.43 -4.03
C ASP A 16 -5.58 10.93 -4.06
N LEU A 17 -5.00 11.41 -5.17
CA LEU A 17 -4.55 12.80 -5.30
C LEU A 17 -5.72 13.80 -5.36
N GLY A 18 -6.87 13.41 -5.90
CA GLY A 18 -8.06 14.25 -5.92
C GLY A 18 -8.62 14.45 -4.51
N VAL A 19 -8.68 13.38 -3.71
CA VAL A 19 -9.03 13.44 -2.29
C VAL A 19 -8.00 14.25 -1.50
N PHE A 20 -6.71 14.13 -1.85
CA PHE A 20 -5.65 14.89 -1.19
C PHE A 20 -5.80 16.41 -1.39
N GLU A 21 -6.05 16.85 -2.62
CA GLU A 21 -6.35 18.26 -2.92
C GLU A 21 -7.68 18.72 -2.31
N ALA A 22 -8.70 17.85 -2.29
CA ALA A 22 -9.95 18.14 -1.60
C ALA A 22 -9.74 18.35 -0.09
N ALA A 23 -8.89 17.55 0.56
CA ALA A 23 -8.57 17.71 1.98
C ALA A 23 -7.92 19.06 2.27
N LYS A 24 -7.04 19.54 1.39
CA LYS A 24 -6.45 20.89 1.48
C LYS A 24 -7.52 21.99 1.42
N LYS A 25 -8.57 21.81 0.60
CA LYS A 25 -9.67 22.78 0.48
C LYS A 25 -10.64 22.73 1.66
N TYR A 26 -11.10 21.55 2.04
CA TYR A 26 -12.21 21.37 2.99
C TYR A 26 -11.78 21.13 4.44
N ALA A 27 -10.51 20.80 4.67
CA ALA A 27 -9.95 20.59 6.00
C ALA A 27 -8.49 21.06 6.08
N PRO A 28 -8.22 22.36 5.80
CA PRO A 28 -6.86 22.88 5.66
C PRO A 28 -6.01 22.77 6.94
N LYS A 29 -6.64 22.69 8.13
CA LYS A 29 -5.94 22.58 9.42
C LYS A 29 -5.58 21.15 9.79
N VAL A 30 -6.15 20.16 9.10
CA VAL A 30 -5.85 18.74 9.33
C VAL A 30 -4.60 18.39 8.51
N GLN A 31 -3.66 17.70 9.13
CA GLN A 31 -2.47 17.23 8.44
C GLN A 31 -2.84 16.25 7.33
N ARG A 32 -2.05 16.24 6.25
CA ARG A 32 -2.24 15.32 5.14
C ARG A 32 -1.02 14.42 5.05
N HIS A 33 -1.24 13.13 5.25
CA HIS A 33 -0.26 12.06 5.16
C HIS A 33 -0.55 11.26 3.90
N ILE A 34 0.51 10.82 3.21
CA ILE A 34 0.37 9.97 2.03
C ILE A 34 0.34 8.52 2.47
N SER A 35 -0.70 7.79 2.06
CA SER A 35 -0.84 6.36 2.29
C SER A 35 0.22 5.59 1.52
N THR A 36 0.71 4.49 2.11
CA THR A 36 1.57 3.51 1.42
C THR A 36 0.97 3.04 0.09
N GLN A 37 -0.36 2.98 -0.02
CA GLN A 37 -1.07 2.61 -1.26
C GLN A 37 -0.80 3.57 -2.42
N ALA A 38 -0.29 4.79 -2.18
CA ALA A 38 0.15 5.69 -3.23
C ALA A 38 1.43 5.22 -3.94
N GLY A 39 2.18 4.27 -3.37
CA GLY A 39 3.35 3.65 -4.00
C GLY A 39 4.57 4.55 -4.08
N VAL A 40 4.84 5.36 -3.05
CA VAL A 40 6.01 6.25 -3.05
C VAL A 40 7.28 5.43 -2.82
N THR A 41 8.08 5.26 -3.87
CA THR A 41 9.32 4.47 -3.86
C THR A 41 10.61 5.28 -4.01
N ASN A 42 10.52 6.60 -4.21
CA ASN A 42 11.71 7.44 -4.42
C ASN A 42 11.51 8.87 -3.93
N TYR A 43 12.63 9.59 -3.76
CA TYR A 43 12.63 10.97 -3.24
C TYR A 43 11.98 11.97 -4.18
N ALA A 44 11.98 11.74 -5.49
CA ALA A 44 11.38 12.66 -6.45
C ALA A 44 9.86 12.70 -6.28
N ALA A 45 9.22 11.53 -6.16
CA ALA A 45 7.80 11.41 -5.83
C ALA A 45 7.48 12.02 -4.46
N ALA A 46 8.29 11.74 -3.43
CA ALA A 46 8.12 12.32 -2.10
C ALA A 46 8.19 13.87 -2.11
N ASN A 47 9.12 14.45 -2.88
CA ASN A 47 9.27 15.90 -3.04
C ASN A 47 8.06 16.53 -3.74
N VAL A 48 7.51 15.88 -4.77
CA VAL A 48 6.28 16.33 -5.44
C VAL A 48 5.12 16.39 -4.43
N LEU A 49 4.95 15.33 -3.64
CA LEU A 49 3.87 15.25 -2.65
C LEU A 49 4.06 16.25 -1.50
N TYR A 50 5.29 16.49 -1.06
CA TYR A 50 5.61 17.58 -0.13
C TYR A 50 5.20 18.94 -0.68
N ASN A 51 5.53 19.23 -1.95
CA ASN A 51 5.17 20.49 -2.60
C ASN A 51 3.65 20.65 -2.76
N MET A 52 2.90 19.56 -2.86
CA MET A 52 1.43 19.57 -2.82
C MET A 52 0.88 19.87 -1.42
N GLY A 53 1.71 19.72 -0.38
CA GLY A 53 1.40 20.03 1.01
C GLY A 53 1.28 18.81 1.90
N ALA A 54 1.97 17.71 1.57
CA ALA A 54 2.07 16.53 2.43
C ALA A 54 3.01 16.83 3.62
N SER A 55 2.57 16.43 4.80
CA SER A 55 3.36 16.51 6.05
C SER A 55 4.11 15.21 6.35
N ARG A 56 3.60 14.08 5.86
CA ARG A 56 4.21 12.76 6.01
C ARG A 56 4.00 11.92 4.75
N VAL A 57 4.99 11.11 4.40
CA VAL A 57 4.82 10.02 3.43
C VAL A 57 5.06 8.69 4.12
N VAL A 58 4.05 7.82 4.08
CA VAL A 58 4.20 6.41 4.42
C VAL A 58 4.73 5.69 3.18
N LEU A 59 5.95 5.17 3.26
CA LEU A 59 6.65 4.58 2.13
C LEU A 59 6.02 3.26 1.68
N ALA A 60 6.31 2.86 0.44
CA ALA A 60 6.03 1.51 -0.03
C ALA A 60 6.79 0.48 0.85
N ARG A 61 6.21 -0.72 1.02
CA ARG A 61 6.71 -1.75 1.96
C ARG A 61 7.94 -2.50 1.44
N GLU A 62 8.16 -2.40 0.15
CA GLU A 62 9.16 -3.08 -0.65
C GLU A 62 10.49 -2.31 -0.75
N ILE A 63 10.60 -1.13 -0.12
CA ILE A 63 11.81 -0.29 -0.19
C ILE A 63 12.83 -0.76 0.86
N PRO A 64 14.09 -1.00 0.46
CA PRO A 64 15.17 -1.35 1.39
C PRO A 64 15.67 -0.14 2.20
N LEU A 65 16.29 -0.41 3.35
CA LEU A 65 16.65 0.63 4.32
C LEU A 65 17.68 1.65 3.80
N ASP A 66 18.59 1.22 2.94
CA ASP A 66 19.58 2.09 2.28
C ASP A 66 18.91 3.09 1.32
N GLU A 67 17.92 2.66 0.54
CA GLU A 67 17.11 3.54 -0.28
C GLU A 67 16.29 4.53 0.57
N ILE A 68 15.76 4.08 1.72
CA ILE A 68 15.08 4.99 2.68
C ILE A 68 16.06 6.05 3.21
N ALA A 69 17.30 5.66 3.52
CA ALA A 69 18.33 6.59 3.99
C ALA A 69 18.71 7.61 2.90
N GLU A 70 18.85 7.17 1.65
CA GLU A 70 19.07 8.05 0.51
C GLU A 70 17.90 9.03 0.33
N MET A 71 16.66 8.52 0.38
CA MET A 71 15.47 9.36 0.27
C MET A 71 15.47 10.44 1.35
N ARG A 72 15.72 10.05 2.60
CA ARG A 72 15.76 10.98 3.73
C ARG A 72 16.76 12.11 3.53
N ALA A 73 17.92 11.83 2.93
CA ALA A 73 18.95 12.83 2.64
C ALA A 73 18.53 13.84 1.54
N LYS A 74 17.57 13.48 0.68
CA LYS A 74 17.18 14.24 -0.52
C LYS A 74 15.81 14.92 -0.44
N VAL A 75 15.05 14.69 0.63
CA VAL A 75 13.72 15.30 0.85
C VAL A 75 13.76 16.36 1.97
N PRO A 76 12.92 17.41 1.92
CA PRO A 76 12.82 18.46 2.94
C PRO A 76 12.74 17.91 4.36
N LYS A 77 13.46 18.53 5.30
CA LYS A 77 13.56 18.05 6.70
C LYS A 77 12.22 18.05 7.41
N GLU A 78 11.31 18.92 6.99
CA GLU A 78 9.96 19.09 7.49
C GLU A 78 9.01 17.96 7.03
N LEU A 79 9.34 17.27 5.93
CA LEU A 79 8.57 16.11 5.49
C LEU A 79 8.91 14.91 6.37
N GLU A 80 7.93 14.35 7.08
CA GLU A 80 8.12 13.11 7.82
C GLU A 80 8.13 11.89 6.89
N ILE A 81 9.00 10.92 7.18
CA ILE A 81 9.05 9.62 6.49
C ILE A 81 8.63 8.56 7.49
N GLU A 82 7.63 7.76 7.12
CA GLU A 82 7.17 6.60 7.89
C GLU A 82 7.39 5.32 7.08
N CYS A 83 7.88 4.27 7.73
CA CYS A 83 8.10 2.96 7.12
C CYS A 83 7.57 1.83 8.01
N PHE A 84 7.34 0.67 7.40
CA PHE A 84 6.90 -0.53 8.09
C PHE A 84 8.11 -1.32 8.58
N VAL A 85 8.16 -1.66 9.86
CA VAL A 85 9.25 -2.46 10.46
C VAL A 85 8.90 -3.95 10.50
N HIS A 86 7.64 -4.29 10.76
CA HIS A 86 7.16 -5.67 10.84
C HIS A 86 5.72 -5.79 10.36
N GLY A 87 5.28 -7.02 10.06
CA GLY A 87 3.90 -7.33 9.70
C GLY A 87 3.80 -8.23 8.47
N ALA A 88 2.58 -8.43 7.98
CA ALA A 88 2.35 -9.21 6.77
C ALA A 88 2.78 -8.39 5.54
N MET A 89 3.88 -8.81 4.89
CA MET A 89 4.23 -8.31 3.56
C MET A 89 3.14 -8.77 2.58
N CYS A 90 2.57 -7.83 1.83
CA CYS A 90 1.58 -8.16 0.81
C CYS A 90 2.30 -8.69 -0.42
N VAL A 91 1.69 -9.63 -1.14
CA VAL A 91 2.18 -10.02 -2.48
C VAL A 91 1.87 -8.94 -3.51
N SER A 92 0.84 -8.12 -3.26
CA SER A 92 0.46 -7.01 -4.13
C SER A 92 1.27 -5.76 -3.80
N PHE A 93 1.70 -5.06 -4.84
CA PHE A 93 2.50 -3.83 -4.73
C PHE A 93 1.80 -2.79 -3.85
N SER A 94 2.50 -2.32 -2.82
CA SER A 94 1.98 -1.34 -1.86
C SER A 94 0.60 -1.68 -1.26
N GLY A 95 0.27 -2.98 -1.14
CA GLY A 95 -0.96 -3.45 -0.51
C GLY A 95 -2.25 -3.28 -1.34
N ARG A 96 -2.16 -2.88 -2.61
CA ARG A 96 -3.31 -2.73 -3.51
C ARG A 96 -3.75 -4.08 -4.08
N CYS A 97 -4.76 -4.69 -3.46
CA CYS A 97 -5.08 -6.10 -3.66
C CYS A 97 -6.58 -6.30 -3.95
N LEU A 98 -6.91 -6.95 -5.08
CA LEU A 98 -8.30 -7.28 -5.44
C LEU A 98 -8.66 -8.76 -5.19
N ILE A 99 -7.67 -9.64 -5.05
CA ILE A 99 -7.91 -11.10 -4.94
C ILE A 99 -8.73 -11.44 -3.69
N SER A 100 -8.51 -10.76 -2.56
CA SER A 100 -9.28 -10.99 -1.33
C SER A 100 -10.76 -10.67 -1.51
N SER A 101 -11.05 -9.51 -2.12
CA SER A 101 -12.42 -9.09 -2.39
C SER A 101 -13.10 -10.06 -3.36
N TYR A 102 -12.41 -10.42 -4.44
CA TYR A 102 -12.95 -11.33 -5.44
C TYR A 102 -13.25 -12.73 -4.88
N MET A 103 -12.33 -13.31 -4.11
CA MET A 103 -12.48 -14.69 -3.63
C MET A 103 -13.39 -14.81 -2.40
N THR A 104 -13.48 -13.78 -1.58
CA THR A 104 -14.08 -13.89 -0.23
C THR A 104 -15.11 -12.82 0.11
N GLY A 105 -15.25 -11.80 -0.75
CA GLY A 105 -16.01 -10.59 -0.44
C GLY A 105 -15.32 -9.64 0.54
N ARG A 106 -14.16 -10.01 1.10
CA ARG A 106 -13.43 -9.20 2.08
C ARG A 106 -12.38 -8.32 1.41
N ASP A 107 -12.56 -6.99 1.50
CA ASP A 107 -11.74 -6.02 0.77
C ASP A 107 -10.44 -5.65 1.52
N ALA A 108 -9.32 -6.11 0.97
CA ALA A 108 -7.99 -5.83 1.49
C ALA A 108 -7.64 -4.33 1.48
N ASN A 109 -8.20 -3.53 0.57
CA ASN A 109 -7.93 -2.08 0.49
C ASN A 109 -8.63 -1.29 1.60
N HIS A 110 -9.62 -1.91 2.25
CA HIS A 110 -10.28 -1.40 3.46
C HIS A 110 -9.75 -2.07 4.75
N GLY A 111 -8.62 -2.79 4.67
CA GLY A 111 -8.00 -3.46 5.81
C GLY A 111 -8.59 -4.81 6.17
N ASP A 112 -9.55 -5.33 5.40
CA ASP A 112 -10.22 -6.61 5.67
C ASP A 112 -9.62 -7.76 4.83
N CYS A 113 -8.30 -7.88 4.79
CA CYS A 113 -7.66 -8.91 3.95
C CYS A 113 -7.85 -10.33 4.53
N ALA A 114 -8.38 -11.25 3.72
CA ALA A 114 -8.48 -12.68 4.04
C ALA A 114 -7.20 -13.49 3.75
N GLN A 115 -6.18 -12.81 3.22
CA GLN A 115 -4.88 -13.38 2.83
C GLN A 115 -4.99 -14.58 1.87
N PRO A 116 -5.81 -14.51 0.79
CA PRO A 116 -5.98 -15.64 -0.13
C PRO A 116 -4.67 -16.06 -0.79
N CYS A 117 -3.73 -15.12 -1.01
CA CYS A 117 -2.41 -15.42 -1.55
C CYS A 117 -1.58 -16.43 -0.72
N ARG A 118 -1.99 -16.75 0.52
CA ARG A 118 -1.34 -17.76 1.38
C ARG A 118 -2.12 -19.07 1.47
N TRP A 119 -3.24 -19.18 0.76
CA TRP A 119 -4.04 -20.39 0.76
C TRP A 119 -3.35 -21.48 -0.05
N LYS A 120 -3.77 -22.73 0.19
CA LYS A 120 -3.32 -23.85 -0.62
C LYS A 120 -4.11 -23.88 -1.93
N TYR A 121 -3.39 -23.85 -3.04
CA TYR A 121 -3.96 -23.94 -4.38
C TYR A 121 -3.50 -25.24 -5.05
N HIS A 122 -4.38 -25.78 -5.88
CA HIS A 122 -4.10 -26.93 -6.74
C HIS A 122 -4.20 -26.49 -8.19
N LEU A 123 -3.25 -26.89 -9.04
CA LEU A 123 -3.34 -26.66 -10.47
C LEU A 123 -4.25 -27.71 -11.10
N TYR A 124 -5.10 -27.26 -12.02
CA TYR A 124 -5.97 -28.11 -12.82
C TYR A 124 -5.73 -27.81 -14.29
N GLU A 125 -5.61 -28.86 -15.12
CA GLU A 125 -5.49 -28.72 -16.56
C GLU A 125 -6.85 -28.36 -17.18
N GLU A 126 -6.89 -27.32 -18.00
CA GLU A 126 -8.13 -26.81 -18.63
C GLU A 126 -8.85 -27.88 -19.47
N ASN A 127 -8.08 -28.72 -20.17
CA ASN A 127 -8.59 -29.75 -21.08
C ASN A 127 -9.04 -31.04 -20.38
N ARG A 128 -8.82 -31.17 -19.06
CA ARG A 128 -9.14 -32.37 -18.28
C ARG A 128 -9.82 -32.01 -16.97
N GLN A 129 -11.04 -31.49 -17.09
CA GLN A 129 -11.88 -31.11 -15.95
C GLN A 129 -12.10 -32.29 -14.99
N GLY A 130 -11.82 -32.07 -13.70
CA GLY A 130 -12.12 -33.03 -12.63
C GLY A 130 -11.01 -34.03 -12.27
N GLN A 131 -9.87 -34.00 -12.94
CA GLN A 131 -8.70 -34.81 -12.54
C GLN A 131 -7.65 -33.94 -11.84
N TYR A 132 -7.31 -34.31 -10.60
CA TYR A 132 -6.21 -33.71 -9.85
C TYR A 132 -4.89 -34.37 -10.27
N PHE A 133 -3.96 -33.58 -10.80
CA PHE A 133 -2.58 -34.01 -11.05
C PHE A 133 -1.67 -33.27 -10.08
N PRO A 134 -1.02 -33.95 -9.13
CA PRO A 134 -0.03 -33.32 -8.28
C PRO A 134 1.16 -32.88 -9.15
N VAL A 135 1.64 -31.67 -8.91
CA VAL A 135 2.94 -31.22 -9.41
C VAL A 135 3.99 -31.86 -8.51
N GLU A 136 4.77 -32.78 -9.05
CA GLU A 136 5.81 -33.53 -8.32
C GLU A 136 7.19 -33.02 -8.75
N GLU A 137 8.05 -32.65 -7.80
CA GLU A 137 9.46 -32.39 -8.09
C GLU A 137 10.24 -33.71 -8.10
N THR A 138 10.80 -34.07 -9.25
CA THR A 138 11.69 -35.22 -9.42
C THR A 138 13.14 -34.76 -9.58
N GLY A 139 14.09 -35.71 -9.58
CA GLY A 139 15.51 -35.41 -9.80
C GLY A 139 15.84 -34.74 -11.13
N ASP A 140 14.92 -34.79 -12.09
CA ASP A 140 15.03 -34.17 -13.42
C ASP A 140 14.27 -32.84 -13.54
N GLY A 141 13.65 -32.37 -12.44
CA GLY A 141 12.84 -31.15 -12.37
C GLY A 141 11.37 -31.41 -12.04
N THR A 142 10.57 -30.34 -12.17
CA THR A 142 9.11 -30.32 -12.00
C THR A 142 8.38 -30.73 -13.27
#